data_AF-A0A7W1SJB6-F1
#
_entry.id   AF-A0A7W1SJB6-F1
#
_cell.length_a   1.000
_cell.length_b   1.000
_cell.length_c   1.000
_cell.angle_alpha   90.00
_cell.angle_beta   90.00
_cell.angle_gamma   90.00
#
_symmetry.space_group_name_H-M   'P 1'
#
loop_
_entity.id
_entity.type
_entity.pdbx_description
1 polymer ?
#
loop_
_entity_poly.entity_id
_entity_poly.type
_entity_poly.pdbx_seq_one_letter_code
_entity_poly.pdbx_strand_id
1 'polypeptide(L)'
;MKPWVRCAQLGIFVTASQWLAVACASAAPAGGGLAPAAADTAIVTGRAGARLDSITSAAADSGFRGVVLVAIGDTVVLARGYGWADSARGRPNAPSTIFDIGSLTKPITATLVLALEGEGGIVRTDSLYRFFPGAPADKRDITIHQLLTHTSGLPEYSGRDTSVIDRATFESRALAAPLES
;
A
#
# COMPACT_ATOMS: atom_id res chain seq x y z
N MET A 1 6.84 31.01 -3.80
CA MET A 1 7.26 31.47 -5.14
C MET A 1 8.38 30.56 -5.64
N LYS A 2 8.09 29.75 -6.67
CA LYS A 2 9.13 29.11 -7.50
C LYS A 2 9.86 30.22 -8.30
N PRO A 3 11.05 29.95 -8.82
CA PRO A 3 11.05 29.61 -10.23
C PRO A 3 11.78 28.32 -10.53
N TRP A 4 11.06 27.43 -11.20
CA TRP A 4 11.62 26.44 -12.09
C TRP A 4 12.00 27.13 -13.42
N VAL A 5 12.98 26.55 -14.11
CA VAL A 5 13.22 26.50 -15.57
C VAL A 5 14.69 26.74 -15.88
N ARG A 6 15.38 25.67 -16.33
CA ARG A 6 16.22 25.74 -17.52
C ARG A 6 16.08 24.44 -18.32
N CYS A 7 15.37 24.55 -19.44
CA CYS A 7 15.57 23.71 -20.61
C CYS A 7 17.02 23.84 -21.08
N ALA A 8 17.68 22.71 -21.33
CA ALA A 8 18.78 22.64 -22.27
C ALA A 8 18.49 21.47 -23.20
N GLN A 9 18.65 21.78 -24.48
CA GLN A 9 18.04 21.13 -25.62
C GLN A 9 19.14 20.41 -26.40
N LEU A 10 18.75 19.28 -26.99
CA LEU A 10 19.32 18.65 -28.19
C LEU A 10 20.71 18.01 -28.14
N GLY A 11 20.73 16.72 -28.51
CA GLY A 11 21.91 15.97 -28.90
C GLY A 11 21.56 14.57 -29.39
N ILE A 12 20.79 14.48 -30.49
CA ILE A 12 20.57 13.23 -31.23
C ILE A 12 21.83 12.99 -32.08
N PHE A 13 22.58 11.92 -31.79
CA PHE A 13 23.53 11.34 -32.74
C PHE A 13 23.02 9.98 -33.17
N VAL A 14 22.49 9.93 -34.39
CA VAL A 14 22.20 8.71 -35.14
C VAL A 14 23.48 8.36 -35.91
N THR A 15 24.08 7.21 -35.62
CA THR A 15 24.98 6.54 -36.56
C THR A 15 24.45 5.15 -36.84
N ALA A 16 23.99 4.98 -38.07
CA ALA A 16 23.54 3.73 -38.64
C ALA A 16 24.71 2.75 -38.77
N SER A 17 24.50 1.50 -38.35
CA SER A 17 25.18 0.33 -38.93
C SER A 17 24.26 -0.87 -38.74
N GLN A 18 23.81 -1.35 -39.88
CA GLN A 18 22.84 -2.41 -40.06
C GLN A 18 23.50 -3.76 -39.75
N TRP A 19 22.84 -4.58 -38.95
CA TRP A 19 22.95 -6.04 -39.04
C TRP A 19 21.53 -6.60 -39.08
N LEU A 20 21.18 -7.15 -40.24
CA LEU A 20 19.98 -7.95 -40.44
C LEU A 20 20.20 -9.29 -39.73
N ALA A 21 19.45 -9.55 -38.66
CA ALA A 21 19.23 -10.89 -38.16
C ALA A 21 17.72 -11.10 -38.03
N VAL A 22 17.13 -11.62 -39.11
CA VAL A 22 15.81 -12.24 -39.07
C VAL A 22 15.99 -13.60 -38.39
N ALA A 23 15.43 -13.75 -37.19
CA ALA A 23 15.16 -15.05 -36.60
C ALA A 23 13.71 -15.04 -36.08
N CYS A 24 12.85 -15.79 -36.76
CA CYS A 24 11.48 -16.04 -36.35
C CYS A 24 11.42 -16.83 -35.04
N ALA A 25 10.56 -16.34 -34.13
CA ALA A 25 9.71 -17.07 -33.19
C ALA A 25 10.22 -18.38 -32.54
N SER A 26 10.40 -18.33 -31.23
CA SER A 26 9.42 -18.85 -30.24
C SER A 26 10.13 -19.48 -29.03
N ALA A 27 10.15 -18.73 -27.94
CA ALA A 27 10.04 -19.23 -26.57
C ALA A 27 10.01 -18.00 -25.66
N ALA A 28 8.81 -17.52 -25.34
CA ALA A 28 8.66 -16.72 -24.14
C ALA A 28 9.09 -17.62 -22.97
N PRO A 29 9.95 -17.18 -22.04
CA PRO A 29 10.04 -17.85 -20.76
C PRO A 29 8.69 -17.65 -20.07
N ALA A 30 7.80 -18.63 -20.22
CA ALA A 30 6.72 -18.85 -19.29
C ALA A 30 7.36 -19.08 -17.91
N GLY A 31 7.02 -18.24 -16.93
CA GLY A 31 7.40 -18.47 -15.55
C GLY A 31 8.73 -17.85 -15.12
N GLY A 32 8.94 -16.57 -15.39
CA GLY A 32 9.78 -15.73 -14.54
C GLY A 32 9.06 -15.49 -13.21
N GLY A 33 8.86 -16.53 -12.40
CA GLY A 33 8.51 -16.34 -11.00
C GLY A 33 9.56 -15.44 -10.38
N LEU A 34 9.13 -14.35 -9.75
CA LEU A 34 9.96 -13.61 -8.81
C LEU A 34 10.56 -14.64 -7.86
N ALA A 35 11.82 -15.00 -8.05
CA ALA A 35 12.50 -15.89 -7.13
C ALA A 35 12.57 -15.15 -5.78
N PRO A 36 11.89 -15.58 -4.71
CA PRO A 36 12.08 -14.97 -3.41
C PRO A 36 13.29 -15.66 -2.79
N ALA A 37 14.49 -15.22 -3.15
CA ALA A 37 15.70 -15.96 -2.77
C ALA A 37 16.73 -15.14 -1.97
N ALA A 38 16.37 -13.95 -1.46
CA ALA A 38 17.28 -13.15 -0.62
C ALA A 38 16.64 -12.44 0.60
N ALA A 39 15.32 -12.51 0.81
CA ALA A 39 14.63 -11.69 1.81
C ALA A 39 14.23 -12.40 3.12
N ASP A 40 14.62 -13.68 3.31
CA ASP A 40 14.21 -14.46 4.49
C ASP A 40 15.22 -14.50 5.63
N THR A 41 16.41 -13.91 5.43
CA THR A 41 17.44 -13.88 6.47
C THR A 41 17.11 -12.84 7.53
N ALA A 42 17.05 -13.28 8.79
CA ALA A 42 16.89 -12.37 9.91
C ALA A 42 18.10 -11.43 10.02
N ILE A 43 17.83 -10.14 10.23
CA ILE A 43 18.84 -9.12 10.49
C ILE A 43 18.75 -8.77 11.98
N VAL A 44 19.85 -8.95 12.71
CA VAL A 44 20.00 -8.48 14.09
C VAL A 44 21.39 -7.88 14.20
N THR A 45 21.50 -6.56 14.26
CA THR A 45 22.80 -5.87 14.26
C THR A 45 22.95 -4.88 15.40
N GLY A 46 24.16 -4.84 15.95
CA GLY A 46 24.53 -3.94 17.03
C GLY A 46 23.76 -4.18 18.34
N ARG A 47 24.06 -3.34 19.33
CA ARG A 47 23.45 -3.42 20.67
C ARG A 47 21.95 -3.15 20.64
N ALA A 48 21.50 -2.22 19.78
CA ALA A 48 20.09 -1.88 19.65
C ALA A 48 19.28 -3.04 19.07
N GLY A 49 19.74 -3.63 17.96
CA GLY A 49 19.11 -4.80 17.35
C GLY A 49 19.02 -5.97 18.33
N ALA A 50 20.11 -6.33 18.99
CA ALA A 50 20.13 -7.42 19.98
C ALA A 50 19.16 -7.18 21.16
N ARG A 51 19.05 -5.94 21.65
CA ARG A 51 18.10 -5.61 22.72
C ARG A 51 16.65 -5.73 22.26
N LEU A 52 16.33 -5.22 21.07
CA LEU A 52 14.99 -5.32 20.49
C LEU A 52 14.61 -6.77 20.20
N ASP A 53 15.56 -7.55 19.69
CA ASP A 53 15.40 -8.98 19.45
C ASP A 53 15.07 -9.76 20.73
N SER A 54 15.80 -9.47 21.82
CA SER A 54 15.55 -10.08 23.13
C SER A 54 14.16 -9.73 23.69
N ILE A 55 13.75 -8.46 23.61
CA ILE A 55 12.43 -8.02 24.08
C ILE A 55 11.32 -8.69 23.25
N THR A 56 11.49 -8.72 21.93
CA THR A 56 10.47 -9.30 21.03
C THR A 56 10.41 -10.81 21.16
N SER A 57 11.53 -11.48 21.44
CA SER A 57 11.55 -12.92 21.74
C SER A 57 10.77 -13.22 23.03
N ALA A 58 10.97 -12.43 24.09
CA ALA A 58 10.18 -12.59 25.32
C ALA A 58 8.68 -12.32 25.11
N ALA A 59 8.32 -11.36 24.24
CA ALA A 59 6.94 -11.15 23.83
C ALA A 59 6.38 -12.35 23.04
N ALA A 60 7.21 -12.98 22.19
CA ALA A 60 6.83 -14.15 21.42
C ALA A 60 6.56 -15.36 22.32
N ASP A 61 7.37 -15.55 23.36
CA ASP A 61 7.13 -16.56 24.40
C ASP A 61 5.81 -16.32 25.14
N SER A 62 5.35 -15.07 25.19
CA SER A 62 4.07 -14.66 25.77
C SER A 62 2.90 -14.66 24.77
N GLY A 63 3.12 -15.16 23.55
CA GLY A 63 2.08 -15.37 22.55
C GLY A 63 2.10 -14.39 21.37
N PHE A 64 3.01 -13.40 21.34
CA PHE A 64 3.19 -12.57 20.14
C PHE A 64 3.64 -13.42 18.94
N ARG A 65 3.09 -13.10 17.76
CA ARG A 65 3.46 -13.73 16.49
C ARG A 65 3.43 -12.64 15.42
N GLY A 66 4.51 -12.53 14.65
CA GLY A 66 4.57 -11.56 13.56
C GLY A 66 6.00 -11.27 13.17
N VAL A 67 6.18 -10.18 12.43
CA VAL A 67 7.49 -9.70 11.98
C VAL A 67 7.74 -8.33 12.59
N VAL A 68 8.96 -8.09 13.06
CA VAL A 68 9.41 -6.77 13.50
C VAL A 68 10.56 -6.31 12.64
N LEU A 69 10.40 -5.11 12.07
CA LEU A 69 11.44 -4.39 11.33
C LEU A 69 11.70 -3.05 12.02
N VAL A 70 12.97 -2.76 12.30
CA VAL A 70 13.42 -1.49 12.87
C VAL A 70 14.64 -1.01 12.08
N ALA A 71 14.54 0.22 11.56
CA ALA A 71 15.63 0.93 10.92
C ALA A 71 15.97 2.20 11.72
N ILE A 72 17.26 2.52 11.80
CA ILE A 72 17.79 3.76 12.40
C ILE A 72 18.59 4.46 11.30
N GLY A 73 18.07 5.61 10.84
CA GLY A 73 18.53 6.19 9.57
C GLY A 73 18.32 5.19 8.44
N ASP A 74 19.35 5.00 7.61
CA ASP A 74 19.32 4.06 6.48
C ASP A 74 19.75 2.63 6.87
N THR A 75 19.98 2.36 8.16
CA THR A 75 20.47 1.06 8.63
C THR A 75 19.37 0.26 9.29
N VAL A 76 19.08 -0.92 8.75
CA VAL A 76 18.21 -1.92 9.40
C VAL A 76 18.98 -2.56 10.56
N VAL A 77 18.48 -2.37 11.78
CA VAL A 77 19.06 -2.94 13.01
C VAL A 77 18.34 -4.20 13.47
N LEU A 78 17.07 -4.36 13.08
CA LEU A 78 16.28 -5.56 13.30
C LEU A 78 15.37 -5.80 12.09
N ALA A 79 15.34 -7.02 11.56
CA ALA A 79 14.31 -7.53 10.67
C ALA A 79 14.17 -9.02 10.94
N ARG A 80 13.14 -9.44 11.68
CA ARG A 80 13.00 -10.84 12.11
C ARG A 80 11.53 -11.22 12.25
N GLY A 81 11.22 -12.47 11.89
CA GLY A 81 9.94 -13.11 12.19
C GLY A 81 9.97 -13.87 13.52
N TYR A 82 8.87 -13.80 14.24
CA TYR A 82 8.66 -14.39 15.56
C TYR A 82 7.40 -15.27 15.54
N GLY A 83 7.51 -16.48 16.07
CA GLY A 83 6.42 -17.44 16.08
C GLY A 83 5.99 -17.91 14.68
N TRP A 84 4.75 -18.35 14.56
CA TRP A 84 4.20 -18.97 13.34
C TRP A 84 3.36 -17.99 12.52
N ALA A 85 3.59 -17.95 11.20
CA ALA A 85 2.70 -17.33 10.22
C ALA A 85 1.47 -18.22 9.95
N ASP A 86 1.68 -19.55 9.99
CA ASP A 86 0.62 -20.55 9.92
C ASP A 86 1.06 -21.75 10.78
N SER A 87 0.51 -21.86 11.99
CA SER A 87 0.87 -22.96 12.90
C SER A 87 0.32 -24.31 12.45
N ALA A 88 -0.79 -24.35 11.71
CA ALA A 88 -1.37 -25.60 11.22
C ALA A 88 -0.51 -26.21 10.11
N ARG A 89 0.14 -25.36 9.29
CA ARG A 89 1.06 -25.78 8.23
C ARG A 89 2.54 -25.72 8.63
N GLY A 90 2.85 -25.41 9.88
CA GLY A 90 4.22 -25.28 10.38
C GLY A 90 5.04 -24.22 9.65
N ARG A 91 4.41 -23.14 9.18
CA ARG A 91 5.09 -22.04 8.48
C ARG A 91 5.50 -20.95 9.47
N PRO A 92 6.80 -20.74 9.73
CA PRO A 92 7.25 -19.69 10.64
C PRO A 92 7.02 -18.31 10.03
N ASN A 93 6.96 -17.29 10.87
CA ASN A 93 7.13 -15.92 10.39
C ASN A 93 8.59 -15.72 9.95
N ALA A 94 8.75 -15.06 8.82
CA ALA A 94 10.04 -14.63 8.26
C ALA A 94 9.93 -13.16 7.82
N PRO A 95 11.04 -12.42 7.66
CA PRO A 95 10.99 -11.01 7.26
C PRO A 95 10.17 -10.75 5.97
N SER A 96 10.05 -11.74 5.09
CA SER A 96 9.25 -11.65 3.86
C SER A 96 7.76 -12.02 4.02
N THR A 97 7.31 -12.38 5.22
CA THR A 97 5.91 -12.78 5.46
C THR A 97 4.97 -11.62 5.16
N ILE A 98 3.97 -11.88 4.32
CA ILE A 98 2.96 -10.89 3.91
C ILE A 98 1.81 -10.90 4.92
N PHE A 99 1.35 -9.71 5.30
CA PHE A 99 0.24 -9.49 6.22
C PHE A 99 -0.79 -8.54 5.61
N ASP A 100 -2.05 -8.71 6.00
CA ASP A 100 -3.06 -7.68 5.81
C ASP A 100 -2.76 -6.52 6.76
N ILE A 101 -2.47 -5.35 6.21
CA ILE A 101 -2.05 -4.16 6.97
C ILE A 101 -3.23 -3.33 7.50
N GLY A 102 -4.46 -3.74 7.19
CA GLY A 102 -5.69 -3.10 7.63
C GLY A 102 -5.72 -1.59 7.35
N SER A 103 -6.02 -0.80 8.38
CA SER A 103 -6.15 0.66 8.28
C SER A 103 -4.87 1.40 7.88
N LEU A 104 -3.69 0.77 7.87
CA LEU A 104 -2.48 1.35 7.26
C LEU A 104 -2.65 1.57 5.74
N THR A 105 -3.66 0.97 5.12
CA THR A 105 -4.05 1.25 3.74
C THR A 105 -4.57 2.69 3.56
N LYS A 106 -5.25 3.27 4.57
CA LYS A 106 -5.86 4.62 4.48
C LYS A 106 -4.86 5.73 4.15
N PRO A 107 -3.72 5.88 4.85
CA PRO A 107 -2.73 6.90 4.49
C PRO A 107 -2.12 6.68 3.10
N ILE A 108 -2.01 5.43 2.62
CA ILE A 108 -1.58 5.14 1.25
C ILE A 108 -2.61 5.69 0.26
N THR A 109 -3.89 5.39 0.46
CA THR A 109 -4.98 5.94 -0.37
C THR A 109 -5.01 7.48 -0.33
N ALA A 110 -4.86 8.09 0.85
CA ALA A 110 -4.81 9.54 0.98
C ALA A 110 -3.64 10.15 0.20
N THR A 111 -2.47 9.51 0.22
CA THR A 111 -1.29 9.93 -0.55
C THR A 111 -1.56 9.88 -2.05
N LEU A 112 -2.23 8.82 -2.53
CA LEU A 112 -2.61 8.71 -3.94
C LEU A 112 -3.60 9.79 -4.38
N VAL A 113 -4.57 10.14 -3.51
CA VAL A 113 -5.48 11.27 -3.79
C VAL A 113 -4.71 12.59 -3.92
N LEU A 114 -3.76 12.85 -3.03
CA LEU A 114 -2.93 14.07 -3.09
C LEU A 114 -2.02 14.09 -4.33
N ALA A 115 -1.49 12.94 -4.75
CA ALA A 115 -0.72 12.82 -5.98
C ALA A 115 -1.58 13.15 -7.21
N LEU A 116 -2.79 12.57 -7.29
CA LEU A 116 -3.74 12.86 -8.36
C LEU A 116 -4.18 14.31 -8.38
N GLU A 117 -4.34 14.95 -7.22
CA GLU A 117 -4.64 16.40 -7.13
C GLU A 117 -3.52 17.24 -7.77
N GLY A 118 -2.25 16.88 -7.53
CA GLY A 118 -1.09 17.53 -8.14
C GLY A 118 -1.02 17.37 -9.66
N GLU A 119 -1.62 16.30 -10.20
CA GLU A 119 -1.72 16.00 -11.64
C GLU A 119 -2.96 16.62 -12.30
N GLY A 120 -3.79 17.35 -11.56
CA GLY A 120 -5.05 17.94 -12.06
C GLY A 120 -6.22 16.95 -12.13
N GLY A 121 -6.13 15.82 -11.42
CA GLY A 121 -7.15 14.78 -11.32
C GLY A 121 -8.21 15.06 -10.26
N ILE A 122 -8.24 14.24 -9.20
CA ILE A 122 -9.17 14.38 -8.08
C ILE A 122 -8.73 15.56 -7.22
N VAL A 123 -9.64 16.48 -6.90
CA VAL A 123 -9.38 17.62 -6.04
C VAL A 123 -10.03 17.37 -4.68
N ARG A 124 -9.38 17.72 -3.57
CA ARG A 124 -9.94 17.44 -2.23
C ARG A 124 -11.25 18.19 -1.95
N THR A 125 -11.49 19.30 -2.65
CA THR A 125 -12.75 20.06 -2.59
C THR A 125 -13.85 19.50 -3.49
N ASP A 126 -13.56 18.47 -4.30
CA ASP A 126 -14.59 17.79 -5.06
C ASP A 126 -15.64 17.21 -4.11
N SER A 127 -16.91 17.36 -4.48
CA SER A 127 -18.01 16.76 -3.75
C SER A 127 -18.25 15.32 -4.20
N LEU A 128 -18.89 14.53 -3.34
CA LEU A 128 -19.26 13.14 -3.61
C LEU A 128 -20.10 13.02 -4.88
N TYR A 129 -20.96 14.03 -5.15
CA TYR A 129 -21.81 14.09 -6.35
C TYR A 129 -21.03 13.97 -7.67
N ARG A 130 -19.79 14.49 -7.73
CA ARG A 130 -18.93 14.37 -8.92
C ARG A 130 -18.67 12.92 -9.31
N PHE A 131 -18.51 12.04 -8.32
CA PHE A 131 -18.16 10.64 -8.50
C PHE A 131 -19.39 9.71 -8.39
N PHE A 132 -20.41 10.15 -7.66
CA PHE A 132 -21.65 9.43 -7.41
C PHE A 132 -22.84 10.34 -7.72
N PRO A 133 -23.25 10.48 -8.99
CA PRO A 133 -24.37 11.35 -9.37
C PRO A 133 -25.72 10.99 -8.73
N GLY A 134 -25.85 9.75 -8.21
CA GLY A 134 -27.00 9.28 -7.45
C GLY A 134 -26.92 9.53 -5.94
N ALA A 135 -25.91 10.28 -5.45
CA ALA A 135 -25.77 10.57 -4.02
C ALA A 135 -26.99 11.33 -3.46
N PRO A 136 -27.57 10.89 -2.33
CA PRO A 136 -28.67 11.58 -1.66
C PRO A 136 -28.34 13.02 -1.26
N ALA A 137 -29.36 13.85 -1.07
CA ALA A 137 -29.21 15.29 -0.84
C ALA A 137 -28.39 15.64 0.41
N ASP A 138 -28.45 14.82 1.45
CA ASP A 138 -27.67 14.97 2.69
C ASP A 138 -26.19 14.59 2.53
N LYS A 139 -25.82 13.86 1.46
CA LYS A 139 -24.47 13.34 1.24
C LYS A 139 -23.76 13.94 0.03
N ARG A 140 -24.52 14.49 -0.93
CA ARG A 140 -23.99 14.96 -2.22
C ARG A 140 -22.88 16.01 -2.07
N ASP A 141 -22.93 16.81 -1.00
CA ASP A 141 -22.02 17.92 -0.72
C ASP A 141 -20.85 17.51 0.20
N ILE A 142 -20.78 16.23 0.62
CA ILE A 142 -19.60 15.68 1.32
C ILE A 142 -18.40 15.77 0.39
N THR A 143 -17.33 16.38 0.88
CA THR A 143 -16.09 16.55 0.13
C THR A 143 -15.15 15.36 0.27
N ILE A 144 -14.27 15.17 -0.71
CA ILE A 144 -13.15 14.21 -0.59
C ILE A 144 -12.30 14.53 0.64
N HIS A 145 -12.10 15.81 0.97
CA HIS A 145 -11.40 16.22 2.20
C HIS A 145 -12.02 15.60 3.45
N GLN A 146 -13.35 15.71 3.61
CA GLN A 146 -14.08 15.15 4.75
C GLN A 146 -13.98 13.62 4.83
N LEU A 147 -13.91 12.92 3.68
CA LEU A 147 -13.66 11.48 3.65
C LEU A 147 -12.25 11.14 4.17
N LEU A 148 -11.23 11.88 3.73
CA LEU A 148 -9.85 11.66 4.13
C LEU A 148 -9.58 12.03 5.60
N THR A 149 -10.37 12.94 6.17
CA THR A 149 -10.21 13.40 7.56
C THR A 149 -11.20 12.78 8.54
N HIS A 150 -12.03 11.82 8.10
CA HIS A 150 -13.06 11.19 8.94
C HIS A 150 -14.05 12.19 9.54
N THR A 151 -14.47 13.19 8.76
CA THR A 151 -15.43 14.24 9.17
C THR A 151 -16.61 14.35 8.21
N SER A 152 -16.92 13.28 7.47
CA SER A 152 -18.05 13.23 6.53
C SER A 152 -19.38 12.90 7.20
N GLY A 153 -19.34 12.36 8.42
CA GLY A 153 -20.51 11.79 9.11
C GLY A 153 -20.99 10.46 8.51
N LEU A 154 -20.28 9.86 7.55
CA LEU A 154 -20.62 8.51 7.08
C LEU A 154 -20.31 7.49 8.19
N PRO A 155 -21.15 6.47 8.39
CA PRO A 155 -20.92 5.46 9.42
C PRO A 155 -19.66 4.64 9.12
N GLU A 156 -19.05 4.13 10.18
CA GLU A 156 -17.79 3.38 10.09
C GLU A 156 -17.93 2.07 9.30
N TYR A 157 -19.11 1.44 9.31
CA TYR A 157 -19.31 0.10 8.73
C TYR A 157 -20.55 0.00 7.83
N SER A 158 -20.35 -0.54 6.64
CA SER A 158 -21.40 -1.04 5.73
C SER A 158 -21.36 -2.57 5.56
N GLY A 159 -20.56 -3.26 6.39
CA GLY A 159 -20.33 -4.70 6.44
C GLY A 159 -19.26 -5.09 7.48
N ARG A 160 -18.90 -6.37 7.57
CA ARG A 160 -17.71 -6.82 8.34
C ARG A 160 -16.48 -6.77 7.44
N ASP A 161 -15.30 -6.51 7.99
CA ASP A 161 -14.03 -6.45 7.24
C ASP A 161 -13.74 -7.68 6.37
N THR A 162 -14.22 -8.86 6.80
CA THR A 162 -14.02 -10.13 6.08
C THR A 162 -15.18 -10.51 5.16
N SER A 163 -16.22 -9.68 5.08
CA SER A 163 -17.37 -9.95 4.21
C SER A 163 -17.07 -9.58 2.77
N VAL A 164 -17.32 -10.51 1.84
CA VAL A 164 -17.26 -10.22 0.42
C VAL A 164 -18.51 -9.44 0.05
N ILE A 165 -18.32 -8.19 -0.40
CA ILE A 165 -19.38 -7.30 -0.86
C ILE A 165 -18.96 -6.74 -2.22
N ASP A 166 -19.87 -6.76 -3.19
CA ASP A 166 -19.62 -6.10 -4.46
C ASP A 166 -19.76 -4.58 -4.32
N ARG A 167 -19.23 -3.86 -5.32
CA ARG A 167 -19.24 -2.41 -5.34
C ARG A 167 -20.66 -1.82 -5.27
N ALA A 168 -21.61 -2.36 -6.03
CA ALA A 168 -22.96 -1.80 -6.10
C ALA A 168 -23.70 -1.94 -4.76
N THR A 169 -23.52 -3.08 -4.10
CA THR A 169 -24.05 -3.35 -2.77
C THR A 169 -23.41 -2.44 -1.72
N PHE A 170 -22.10 -2.22 -1.80
CA PHE A 170 -21.40 -1.27 -0.91
C PHE A 170 -21.92 0.16 -1.09
N GLU A 171 -21.98 0.65 -2.33
CA GLU A 171 -22.47 1.99 -2.67
C GLU A 171 -23.91 2.20 -2.18
N SER A 172 -24.80 1.23 -2.46
CA SER A 172 -26.19 1.27 -2.02
C SER A 172 -26.32 1.40 -0.50
N ARG A 173 -25.55 0.59 0.26
CA ARG A 173 -25.57 0.64 1.73
C ARG A 173 -24.99 1.93 2.28
N ALA A 174 -23.83 2.36 1.77
CA ALA A 174 -23.13 3.55 2.25
C ALA A 174 -23.95 4.82 2.00
N LEU A 175 -24.61 4.93 0.84
CA LEU A 175 -25.43 6.09 0.50
C LEU A 175 -26.78 6.09 1.23
N ALA A 176 -27.35 4.91 1.52
CA ALA A 176 -28.61 4.79 2.26
C ALA A 176 -28.46 5.01 3.77
N ALA A 177 -27.27 4.82 4.33
CA ALA A 177 -27.06 4.92 5.76
C ALA A 177 -27.24 6.37 6.28
N PRO A 178 -27.84 6.57 7.47
CA PRO A 178 -27.93 7.90 8.06
C PRO A 178 -26.53 8.43 8.41
N LEU A 179 -26.38 9.75 8.40
CA LEU A 179 -25.16 10.37 8.90
C LEU A 179 -25.10 10.29 10.42
N GLU A 180 -23.91 10.02 10.95
CA GLU A 180 -23.58 9.99 12.37
C GLU A 180 -22.88 11.30 12.76
N SER A 181 -23.17 11.77 13.99
CA SER A 181 -22.66 13.04 14.56
C SER A 181 -21.41 12.84 15.39
#